data_AF-A0A520GUD7-F1
#
_entry.id   AF-A0A520GUD7-F1
#
_cell.length_a   1.000
_cell.length_b   1.000
_cell.length_c   1.000
_cell.angle_alpha   90.00
_cell.angle_beta   90.00
_cell.angle_gamma   90.00
#
_symmetry.space_group_name_H-M   'P 1'
#
loop_
_entity.id
_entity.type
_entity.pdbx_description
1 polymer ?
#
loop_
_entity_poly.entity_id
_entity_poly.type
_entity_poly.pdbx_seq_one_letter_code
_entity_poly.pdbx_strand_id
1 'polypeptide(L)'
;HKYIGLGIPQIVAAFQIPAAPQDFMLKILLTAITLGMGFKGGEVTPLFFIGAVLGSALALVLPLPVGLLAGMGFVAIFGAAAKTPIACIVMAAELFGLAGLVYIGIACVVGYLVSGRHAIYNAPENKAPKHFLFRW
;
A
#
# COMPACT_ATOMS: atom_id res chain seq x y z
N HIS A 1 -21.93 0.41 8.22
CA HIS A 1 -20.93 0.91 9.19
C HIS A 1 -19.49 0.33 9.04
N LYS A 2 -19.15 -0.50 8.02
CA LYS A 2 -17.85 -1.20 7.93
C LYS A 2 -16.68 -0.39 7.33
N TYR A 3 -16.94 0.76 6.71
CA TYR A 3 -15.95 1.50 5.88
C TYR A 3 -15.68 2.95 6.31
N ILE A 4 -16.26 3.41 7.42
CA ILE A 4 -16.15 4.79 7.91
C ILE A 4 -14.88 4.90 8.77
N GLY A 5 -13.93 5.75 8.40
CA GLY A 5 -12.67 5.98 9.11
C GLY A 5 -11.41 5.39 8.43
N LEU A 6 -10.27 5.42 9.14
CA LEU A 6 -8.94 5.05 8.63
C LEU A 6 -8.83 3.59 8.13
N GLY A 7 -9.76 2.70 8.50
CA GLY A 7 -9.74 1.29 8.10
C GLY A 7 -8.80 0.40 8.92
N ILE A 8 -8.12 0.94 9.94
CA ILE A 8 -7.22 0.18 10.83
C ILE A 8 -7.88 -1.08 11.43
N PRO A 9 -9.14 -1.05 11.92
CA PRO A 9 -9.77 -2.26 12.48
C PRO A 9 -9.89 -3.41 11.47
N GLN A 10 -10.07 -3.08 10.18
CA GLN A 10 -10.12 -4.07 9.11
C GLN A 10 -8.72 -4.56 8.73
N ILE A 11 -7.69 -3.71 8.81
CA ILE A 11 -6.29 -4.15 8.66
C ILE A 11 -5.99 -5.21 9.70
N VAL A 12 -6.25 -4.93 10.98
CA VAL A 12 -6.00 -5.89 12.07
C VAL A 12 -6.82 -7.16 11.88
N ALA A 13 -8.09 -7.05 11.47
CA ALA A 13 -8.93 -8.21 11.18
C ALA A 13 -8.37 -9.06 10.03
N ALA A 14 -7.79 -8.45 9.00
CA ALA A 14 -7.21 -9.13 7.85
C ALA A 14 -5.98 -9.99 8.22
N PHE A 15 -5.30 -9.72 9.35
CA PHE A 15 -4.22 -10.58 9.87
C PHE A 15 -4.72 -11.83 10.59
N GLN A 16 -6.00 -11.89 10.95
CA GLN A 16 -6.59 -12.99 11.72
C GLN A 16 -7.50 -13.86 10.86
N ILE A 17 -8.37 -13.23 10.07
CA ILE A 17 -9.40 -13.91 9.28
C ILE A 17 -9.25 -13.51 7.81
N PRO A 18 -9.36 -14.44 6.85
CA PRO A 18 -9.33 -14.13 5.43
C PRO A 18 -10.40 -13.09 5.08
N ALA A 19 -9.96 -11.94 4.58
CA ALA A 19 -10.88 -10.89 4.18
C ALA A 19 -11.60 -11.23 2.86
N ALA A 20 -12.81 -10.69 2.68
CA ALA A 20 -13.55 -10.89 1.44
C ALA A 20 -12.86 -10.13 0.28
N PRO A 21 -12.64 -10.75 -0.89
CA PRO A 21 -11.95 -10.10 -2.02
C PRO A 21 -12.62 -8.81 -2.50
N GLN A 22 -13.93 -8.68 -2.34
CA GLN A 22 -14.66 -7.47 -2.70
C GLN A 22 -14.24 -6.23 -1.89
N ASP A 23 -13.71 -6.41 -0.67
CA ASP A 23 -13.40 -5.31 0.26
C ASP A 23 -12.15 -4.53 -0.19
N PHE A 24 -11.19 -5.15 -0.89
CA PHE A 24 -10.00 -4.43 -1.42
C PHE A 24 -10.38 -3.53 -2.61
N MET A 25 -11.19 -4.04 -3.52
CA MET A 25 -11.50 -3.36 -4.79
C MET A 25 -12.38 -2.13 -4.54
N LEU A 26 -13.34 -2.24 -3.61
CA LEU A 26 -14.15 -1.10 -3.19
C LEU A 26 -13.29 0.00 -2.55
N LYS A 27 -12.30 -0.36 -1.72
CA LYS A 27 -11.43 0.64 -1.07
C LYS A 27 -10.48 1.32 -2.06
N ILE A 28 -9.97 0.61 -3.06
CA ILE A 28 -9.20 1.20 -4.18
C ILE A 28 -10.05 2.28 -4.87
N LEU A 29 -11.27 1.93 -5.27
CA LEU A 29 -12.15 2.82 -6.02
C LEU A 29 -12.51 4.07 -5.21
N LEU A 30 -12.86 3.91 -3.94
CA LEU A 30 -13.19 5.04 -3.06
C LEU A 30 -11.98 5.94 -2.81
N THR A 31 -10.78 5.36 -2.68
CA THR A 31 -9.54 6.12 -2.46
C THR A 31 -9.17 6.91 -3.71
N ALA A 32 -9.25 6.28 -4.89
CA ALA A 32 -9.00 6.93 -6.17
C ALA A 32 -9.98 8.10 -6.42
N ILE A 33 -11.27 7.93 -6.12
CA ILE A 33 -12.26 9.01 -6.23
C ILE A 33 -11.95 10.14 -5.23
N THR A 34 -11.63 9.81 -3.98
CA THR A 34 -11.37 10.81 -2.93
C THR A 34 -10.14 11.66 -3.26
N LEU A 35 -9.05 11.02 -3.70
CA LEU A 35 -7.84 11.72 -4.14
C LEU A 35 -8.06 12.48 -5.45
N GLY A 36 -8.81 11.90 -6.40
CA GLY A 36 -9.20 12.56 -7.64
C GLY A 36 -10.05 13.81 -7.45
N MET A 37 -10.83 13.89 -6.37
CA MET A 37 -11.59 15.07 -5.97
C MET A 37 -10.77 16.14 -5.24
N GLY A 38 -9.46 15.92 -5.02
CA GLY A 38 -8.56 16.91 -4.44
C GLY A 38 -8.58 16.98 -2.91
N PHE A 39 -9.13 15.97 -2.22
CA PHE A 39 -9.04 15.91 -0.76
C PHE A 39 -7.58 15.62 -0.33
N LYS A 40 -7.04 16.52 0.49
CA LYS A 40 -5.70 16.38 1.09
C LYS A 40 -5.77 15.41 2.28
N GLY A 41 -5.76 14.11 1.99
CA GLY A 41 -5.65 13.02 2.97
C GLY A 41 -4.38 12.19 2.73
N GLY A 42 -3.81 11.62 3.79
CA GLY A 42 -2.65 10.75 3.66
C GLY A 42 -2.96 9.49 2.83
N GLU A 43 -2.19 9.25 1.78
CA GLU A 43 -2.37 8.14 0.83
C GLU A 43 -1.81 6.80 1.35
N VAL A 44 -0.99 6.87 2.41
CA VAL A 44 -0.28 5.75 3.00
C VAL A 44 -1.23 4.72 3.61
N THR A 45 -2.17 5.17 4.45
CA THR A 45 -3.08 4.27 5.17
C THR A 45 -4.02 3.49 4.23
N PRO A 46 -4.59 4.11 3.17
CA PRO A 46 -5.32 3.35 2.16
C PRO A 46 -4.49 2.25 1.49
N LEU A 47 -3.23 2.49 1.15
CA LEU A 47 -2.36 1.48 0.53
C LEU A 47 -2.10 0.30 1.48
N PHE A 48 -1.87 0.59 2.76
CA PHE A 48 -1.77 -0.43 3.80
C PHE A 48 -3.03 -1.28 3.95
N PHE A 49 -4.21 -0.64 3.90
CA PHE A 49 -5.47 -1.36 3.89
C PHE A 49 -5.60 -2.28 2.69
N ILE A 50 -5.37 -1.75 1.49
CA ILE A 50 -5.50 -2.50 0.24
C ILE A 50 -4.54 -3.69 0.24
N GLY A 51 -3.29 -3.49 0.69
CA GLY A 51 -2.28 -4.54 0.79
C GLY A 51 -2.65 -5.64 1.77
N ALA A 52 -3.05 -5.30 3.00
CA ALA A 52 -3.42 -6.29 4.00
C ALA A 52 -4.65 -7.10 3.58
N VAL A 53 -5.67 -6.45 3.04
CA VAL A 53 -6.91 -7.11 2.62
C VAL A 53 -6.68 -7.99 1.39
N LEU A 54 -5.93 -7.51 0.39
CA LEU A 54 -5.58 -8.31 -0.79
C LEU A 54 -4.73 -9.52 -0.40
N GLY A 55 -3.71 -9.32 0.44
CA GLY A 55 -2.85 -10.39 0.94
C GLY A 55 -3.64 -11.43 1.74
N SER A 56 -4.51 -10.98 2.64
CA SER A 56 -5.41 -11.84 3.43
C SER A 56 -6.38 -12.65 2.55
N ALA A 57 -6.94 -12.03 1.50
CA ALA A 57 -7.83 -12.71 0.56
C ALA A 57 -7.13 -13.81 -0.24
N LEU A 58 -5.83 -13.67 -0.54
CA LEU A 58 -5.04 -14.72 -1.19
C LEU A 58 -4.92 -16.00 -0.35
N ALA A 59 -5.11 -15.92 0.97
CA ALA A 59 -5.11 -17.08 1.85
C ALA A 59 -6.32 -18.01 1.62
N LEU A 60 -7.34 -17.57 0.89
CA LEU A 60 -8.44 -18.43 0.45
C LEU A 60 -8.03 -19.43 -0.64
N VAL A 61 -6.98 -19.11 -1.39
CA VAL A 61 -6.48 -19.92 -2.51
C VAL A 61 -5.17 -20.63 -2.14
N LEU A 62 -4.32 -19.95 -1.38
CA LEU A 62 -3.03 -20.46 -0.93
C LEU A 62 -3.14 -21.01 0.50
N PRO A 63 -2.69 -22.25 0.77
CA PRO A 63 -2.71 -22.84 2.12
C PRO A 63 -1.56 -22.31 2.99
N LEU A 64 -1.44 -20.98 3.09
CA LEU A 64 -0.44 -20.29 3.92
C LEU A 64 -1.12 -19.53 5.08
N PRO A 65 -0.38 -19.24 6.16
CA PRO A 65 -0.91 -18.45 7.27
C PRO A 65 -1.40 -17.07 6.79
N VAL A 66 -2.65 -16.74 7.13
CA VAL A 66 -3.31 -15.49 6.71
C VAL A 66 -2.48 -14.26 7.09
N GLY A 67 -1.92 -14.25 8.30
CA GLY A 67 -1.08 -13.13 8.77
C GLY A 67 0.20 -12.94 7.96
N LEU A 68 0.82 -14.02 7.47
CA LEU A 68 2.01 -13.92 6.61
C LEU A 68 1.64 -13.30 5.26
N LEU A 69 0.57 -13.77 4.63
CA LEU A 69 0.10 -13.25 3.35
C LEU A 69 -0.40 -11.81 3.45
N ALA A 70 -1.12 -11.47 4.53
CA ALA A 70 -1.53 -10.10 4.82
C ALA A 70 -0.32 -9.16 4.98
N GLY A 71 0.73 -9.59 5.70
CA GLY A 71 1.98 -8.84 5.85
C GLY A 71 2.74 -8.67 4.53
N MET A 72 2.82 -9.73 3.72
CA MET A 72 3.42 -9.68 2.38
C MET A 72 2.70 -8.65 1.49
N GLY A 73 1.37 -8.70 1.43
CA GLY A 73 0.57 -7.76 0.65
C GLY A 73 0.67 -6.31 1.16
N PHE A 74 0.62 -6.12 2.48
CA PHE A 74 0.75 -4.81 3.13
C PHE A 74 2.05 -4.09 2.72
N VAL A 75 3.17 -4.80 2.81
CA VAL A 75 4.50 -4.22 2.54
C VAL A 75 4.75 -4.14 1.05
N ALA A 76 4.32 -5.13 0.27
CA ALA A 76 4.58 -5.16 -1.17
C ALA A 76 3.84 -4.05 -1.92
N ILE A 77 2.56 -3.80 -1.62
CA ILE A 77 1.81 -2.73 -2.28
C ILE A 77 2.40 -1.36 -1.93
N PHE A 78 2.71 -1.14 -0.65
CA PHE A 78 3.27 0.14 -0.22
C PHE A 78 4.68 0.38 -0.79
N GLY A 79 5.57 -0.60 -0.72
CA GLY A 79 6.93 -0.50 -1.28
C GLY A 79 6.94 -0.34 -2.79
N ALA A 80 5.99 -0.98 -3.48
CA ALA A 80 5.80 -0.82 -4.91
C ALA A 80 5.28 0.56 -5.30
N ALA A 81 4.32 1.12 -4.55
CA ALA A 81 3.71 2.42 -4.83
C ALA A 81 4.61 3.60 -4.42
N ALA A 82 5.28 3.50 -3.27
CA ALA A 82 6.17 4.54 -2.74
C ALA A 82 7.59 4.47 -3.32
N LYS A 83 7.95 3.39 -4.03
CA LYS A 83 9.28 3.16 -4.60
C LYS A 83 10.42 3.13 -3.58
N THR A 84 10.13 2.64 -2.37
CA THR A 84 11.07 2.58 -1.23
C THR A 84 11.19 1.17 -0.64
N PRO A 85 11.61 0.15 -1.41
CA PRO A 85 11.58 -1.24 -0.98
C PRO A 85 12.41 -1.50 0.29
N ILE A 86 13.58 -0.86 0.43
CA ILE A 86 14.47 -1.02 1.60
C ILE A 86 13.78 -0.49 2.87
N ALA A 87 13.21 0.72 2.82
CA ALA A 87 12.50 1.31 3.95
C ALA A 87 11.29 0.45 4.34
N CYS A 88 10.58 -0.10 3.35
CA CYS A 88 9.43 -0.97 3.59
C CYS A 88 9.82 -2.30 4.23
N ILE A 89 10.99 -2.86 3.90
CA ILE A 89 11.51 -4.08 4.55
C ILE A 89 11.89 -3.79 6.01
N VAL A 90 12.55 -2.67 6.30
CA VAL A 90 12.86 -2.28 7.69
C VAL A 90 11.58 -2.10 8.49
N MET A 91 10.60 -1.38 7.93
CA MET A 91 9.28 -1.22 8.53
C MET A 91 8.60 -2.57 8.79
N ALA A 92 8.71 -3.53 7.86
CA ALA A 92 8.15 -4.87 8.04
C ALA A 92 8.80 -5.62 9.21
N ALA A 93 10.12 -5.48 9.38
CA ALA A 93 10.84 -6.10 10.49
C ALA A 93 10.36 -5.58 11.84
N GLU A 94 10.12 -4.27 11.95
CA GLU A 94 9.60 -3.64 13.17
C GLU A 94 8.14 -4.04 13.47
N LEU A 95 7.28 -4.14 12.44
CA LEU A 95 5.85 -4.40 12.64
C LEU A 95 5.50 -5.88 12.79
N PHE A 96 6.16 -6.76 12.04
CA PHE A 96 5.80 -8.18 11.95
C PHE A 96 6.87 -9.11 12.52
N GLY A 97 8.03 -8.57 12.92
CA GLY A 97 9.18 -9.34 13.38
C GLY A 97 9.95 -10.03 12.25
N LEU A 98 10.97 -10.79 12.64
CA LEU A 98 11.92 -11.41 11.70
C LEU A 98 11.43 -12.74 11.10
N ALA A 99 10.46 -13.40 11.73
CA ALA A 99 10.06 -14.78 11.44
C ALA A 99 9.41 -15.01 10.05
N GLY A 100 9.12 -13.95 9.29
CA GLY A 100 8.62 -14.02 7.92
C GLY A 100 9.25 -12.98 6.98
N LEU A 101 10.28 -12.28 7.45
CA LEU A 101 10.79 -11.08 6.78
C LEU A 101 11.35 -11.37 5.40
N VAL A 102 11.97 -12.55 5.20
CA VAL A 102 12.51 -12.97 3.90
C VAL A 102 11.40 -13.05 2.85
N TYR A 103 10.26 -13.66 3.18
CA TYR A 103 9.13 -13.78 2.26
C TYR A 103 8.50 -12.42 1.95
N ILE A 104 8.34 -11.58 2.97
CA ILE A 104 7.84 -10.21 2.83
C ILE A 104 8.78 -9.37 1.97
N GLY A 105 10.09 -9.50 2.17
CA GLY A 105 11.11 -8.80 1.40
C GLY A 105 11.12 -9.20 -0.06
N ILE A 106 11.02 -10.49 -0.37
CA ILE A 106 10.91 -10.99 -1.75
C ILE A 106 9.65 -10.42 -2.41
N ALA A 107 8.49 -10.49 -1.74
CA ALA A 107 7.24 -9.93 -2.26
C ALA A 107 7.35 -8.42 -2.53
N CYS A 108 8.01 -7.68 -1.63
CA CYS A 108 8.25 -6.25 -1.77
C CYS A 108 9.14 -5.90 -2.97
N VAL A 109 10.27 -6.61 -3.13
CA VAL A 109 11.17 -6.40 -4.26
C VAL A 109 10.50 -6.75 -5.58
N VAL A 110 9.79 -7.88 -5.65
CA VAL A 110 9.05 -8.28 -6.85
C VAL A 110 7.97 -7.23 -7.18
N GLY A 111 7.20 -6.78 -6.19
CA GLY A 111 6.21 -5.72 -6.38
C GLY A 111 6.82 -4.42 -6.90
N TYR A 112 7.97 -4.02 -6.35
CA TYR A 112 8.72 -2.85 -6.79
C TYR A 112 9.17 -2.94 -8.25
N LEU A 113 9.68 -4.10 -8.67
CA LEU A 113 10.14 -4.34 -10.04
C LEU A 113 8.98 -4.28 -11.04
N VAL A 114 7.81 -4.79 -10.66
CA VAL A 114 6.63 -4.85 -11.53
C VAL A 114 5.90 -3.49 -11.63
N SER A 115 5.98 -2.62 -10.61
CA SER A 115 5.15 -1.40 -10.57
C SER A 115 5.58 -0.26 -11.51
N GLY A 116 6.61 -0.43 -12.34
CA GLY A 116 6.99 0.54 -13.38
C GLY A 116 7.77 1.74 -12.86
N ARG A 117 7.58 2.96 -13.41
CA ARG A 117 8.39 4.15 -13.06
C ARG A 117 7.67 5.18 -12.18
N HIS A 118 6.34 5.12 -12.10
CA HIS A 118 5.56 6.10 -11.35
C HIS A 118 5.59 5.78 -9.85
N ALA A 119 5.73 6.81 -9.03
CA ALA A 119 5.62 6.74 -7.58
C ALA A 119 4.46 7.65 -7.12
N ILE A 120 3.87 7.34 -5.97
CA ILE A 120 2.90 8.23 -5.33
C ILE A 120 3.53 9.57 -4.93
N TYR A 121 4.83 9.53 -4.58
CA TYR A 121 5.64 10.70 -4.30
C TYR A 121 6.44 11.06 -5.55
N ASN A 122 5.83 11.82 -6.45
CA ASN A 122 6.59 12.46 -7.52
C ASN A 122 7.35 13.65 -6.91
N ALA A 123 8.67 13.56 -6.86
CA ALA A 123 9.48 14.76 -6.75
C ALA A 123 9.07 15.67 -7.92
N PRO A 124 8.86 16.98 -7.72
CA PRO A 124 8.61 17.87 -8.84
C PRO A 124 9.82 17.75 -9.76
N GLU A 125 9.64 17.06 -10.89
CA GLU A 125 10.56 17.16 -12.01
C GLU A 125 10.59 18.65 -12.32
N ASN A 126 11.73 19.29 -12.01
CA ASN A 126 12.03 20.71 -12.17
C ASN A 126 11.04 21.45 -13.09
N LYS A 127 9.88 21.83 -12.56
CA LYS A 127 9.08 22.88 -13.15
C LYS A 127 9.81 24.14 -12.72
N ALA A 128 10.88 24.46 -13.45
CA ALA A 128 11.49 25.78 -13.39
C ALA A 128 10.34 26.79 -13.35
N PRO A 129 10.33 27.73 -12.40
CA PRO A 129 9.24 28.68 -12.27
C PRO A 129 9.12 29.41 -13.61
N LYS A 130 8.02 29.20 -14.34
CA LYS A 130 7.71 29.88 -15.61
C LYS A 130 7.41 31.37 -15.40
N HIS A 131 7.81 31.96 -14.28
CA HIS A 131 7.45 33.32 -13.88
C HIS A 131 8.65 34.28 -13.96
N PHE A 132 9.33 34.30 -15.12
CA PHE A 132 10.39 35.26 -15.45
C PHE A 132 10.08 36.09 -16.71
N LEU A 133 8.80 36.24 -17.06
CA LEU A 133 8.33 37.11 -18.15
C LEU A 133 7.26 38.08 -17.65
N PHE A 134 7.65 38.97 -16.73
CA PHE A 134 7.10 40.32 -16.72
C PHE A 134 8.28 41.26 -16.94
N ARG A 135 8.37 41.75 -18.18
CA ARG A 135 9.41 42.66 -18.68
C ARG A 135 8.77 44.04 -18.82
N TRP A 136 9.44 45.03 -18.23
CA TRP A 136 9.32 46.50 -18.38
C TRP A 136 8.01 47.16 -17.95
#